data_AF-A0A3M3ADV2-F1
#
_entry.id   AF-A0A3M3ADV2-F1
#
_cell.length_a   1.000
_cell.length_b   1.000
_cell.length_c   1.000
_cell.angle_alpha   90.00
_cell.angle_beta   90.00
_cell.angle_gamma   90.00
#
_symmetry.space_group_name_H-M   'P 1'
#
loop_
_entity.id
_entity.type
_entity.pdbx_description
1 polymer ?
#
loop_
_entity_poly.entity_id
_entity_poly.type
_entity_poly.pdbx_seq_one_letter_code
_entity_poly.pdbx_strand_id
1 'polypeptide(L)'
;MGFETSMAGVKRSVTFETPQQFQQMGSDILDLSERLPESANGIAAIVAAGAKANVPREELTGFASDAVKMGVAFDQTAAESGDMMASWRSSFQMTQPQVAALSEKINVLGG
;
A
#
# COMPACT_ATOMS: atom_id res chain seq x y z
N MET A 1 -4.59 18.81 -0.97
CA MET A 1 -4.98 18.16 0.31
C MET A 1 -3.69 17.88 1.08
N GLY A 2 -3.67 18.15 2.39
CA GLY A 2 -2.44 18.09 3.20
C GLY A 2 -2.16 16.71 3.78
N PHE A 3 -0.90 16.47 4.15
CA PHE A 3 -0.45 15.24 4.83
C PHE A 3 -1.27 14.92 6.08
N GLU A 4 -1.63 15.94 6.85
CA GLU A 4 -2.48 15.82 8.04
C GLU A 4 -3.86 15.21 7.72
N THR A 5 -4.44 15.55 6.56
CA THR A 5 -5.73 14.99 6.11
C THR A 5 -5.59 13.52 5.76
N SER A 6 -4.53 13.15 5.04
CA SER A 6 -4.23 11.77 4.66
C SER A 6 -3.97 10.92 5.91
N MET A 7 -3.22 11.45 6.87
CA MET A 7 -2.94 10.81 8.16
C MET A 7 -4.20 10.66 9.04
N ALA A 8 -5.18 11.56 8.94
CA ALA A 8 -6.47 11.36 9.59
C ALA A 8 -7.22 10.14 9.01
N GLY A 9 -7.09 9.91 7.70
CA GLY A 9 -7.60 8.71 7.02
C GLY A 9 -6.91 7.43 7.49
N VAL A 10 -5.59 7.46 7.65
CA VAL A 10 -4.79 6.36 8.22
C VAL A 10 -5.21 6.08 9.66
N LYS A 11 -5.34 7.11 10.50
CA LYS A 11 -5.76 6.99 11.90
C LYS A 11 -7.12 6.30 12.04
N ARG A 12 -8.03 6.55 11.10
CA ARG A 12 -9.37 5.97 11.10
C ARG A 12 -9.39 4.52 10.57
N SER A 13 -8.48 4.20 9.65
CA SER A 13 -8.50 2.92 8.95
C SER A 13 -7.61 1.87 9.61
N VAL A 14 -6.55 2.29 10.32
CA VAL A 14 -5.59 1.43 11.00
C VAL A 14 -5.90 1.43 12.50
N THR A 15 -5.86 0.25 13.11
CA THR A 15 -5.93 0.11 14.56
C THR A 15 -4.58 0.44 15.18
N PHE A 16 -4.54 1.46 16.03
CA PHE A 16 -3.37 1.85 16.81
C PHE A 16 -3.65 1.62 18.29
N GLU A 17 -2.73 0.94 18.97
CA GLU A 17 -2.82 0.69 20.41
C GLU A 17 -2.26 1.86 21.21
N THR A 18 -1.28 2.58 20.64
CA THR A 18 -0.68 3.75 21.27
C THR A 18 -0.55 4.93 20.30
N PRO A 19 -0.56 6.17 20.82
CA PRO A 19 -0.26 7.35 20.02
C PRO A 19 1.13 7.31 19.37
N GLN A 20 2.10 6.63 19.99
CA GLN A 20 3.44 6.48 19.43
C GLN A 20 3.43 5.62 18.16
N GLN A 21 2.61 4.56 18.09
CA GLN A 21 2.48 3.75 16.87
C GLN A 21 1.96 4.58 15.69
N PHE A 22 1.06 5.53 15.95
CA PHE A 22 0.56 6.45 14.92
C PHE A 22 1.62 7.45 14.47
N GLN A 23 2.39 8.01 15.41
CA GLN A 23 3.51 8.90 15.08
C GLN A 23 4.59 8.17 14.28
N GLN A 24 4.94 6.95 14.67
CA GLN A 24 5.90 6.12 13.95
C GLN A 24 5.43 5.86 12.52
N MET A 25 4.17 5.47 12.33
CA MET A 25 3.60 5.27 10.99
C MET A 25 3.67 6.55 10.14
N GLY A 26 3.44 7.72 10.75
CA GLY A 26 3.61 9.00 10.06
C GLY A 26 5.05 9.24 9.60
N SER A 27 6.04 8.92 10.44
CA SER A 27 7.46 8.99 10.08
C SER A 27 7.79 8.01 8.98
N ASP A 28 7.35 6.75 9.09
CA ASP A 28 7.61 5.70 8.10
C ASP A 28 7.03 6.08 6.72
N ILE A 29 5.85 6.71 6.67
CA ILE A 29 5.23 7.20 5.44
C ILE A 29 6.06 8.32 4.80
N LEU A 30 6.57 9.26 5.61
CA LEU A 30 7.44 10.34 5.13
C LEU A 30 8.75 9.76 4.59
N ASP A 31 9.40 8.88 5.34
CA ASP A 31 10.64 8.20 4.93
C ASP A 31 10.45 7.40 3.64
N LEU A 32 9.30 6.72 3.49
CA LEU A 32 8.96 6.04 2.25
C LEU A 32 8.79 7.00 1.08
N SER A 33 8.19 8.18 1.30
CA SER A 33 8.01 9.18 0.24
C SER A 33 9.32 9.82 -0.23
N GLU A 34 10.35 9.81 0.61
CA GLU A 34 11.70 10.23 0.21
C GLU A 34 12.43 9.13 -0.58
N ARG A 35 12.07 7.87 -0.35
CA ARG A 35 12.73 6.70 -0.96
C ARG A 35 12.03 6.19 -2.22
N LEU A 36 10.76 6.51 -2.39
CA LEU A 36 9.91 6.04 -3.48
C LEU A 36 9.38 7.23 -4.28
N PRO A 37 9.09 7.07 -5.58
CA PRO A 37 8.56 8.13 -6.43
C PRO A 37 7.04 8.32 -6.20
N GLU A 38 6.60 8.40 -4.95
CA GLU A 38 5.21 8.65 -4.57
C GLU A 38 5.15 9.66 -3.42
N SER A 39 4.11 10.49 -3.40
CA SER A 39 3.94 11.48 -2.36
C SER A 39 3.61 10.85 -1.01
N ALA A 40 3.99 11.49 0.11
CA ALA A 40 3.58 11.06 1.45
C ALA A 40 2.04 10.93 1.58
N ASN A 41 1.30 11.77 0.85
CA ASN A 41 -0.16 11.68 0.75
C ASN A 41 -0.63 10.41 0.05
N GLY A 42 0.00 10.06 -1.09
CA GLY A 42 -0.29 8.83 -1.84
C GLY A 42 0.01 7.59 -1.00
N ILE A 43 1.19 7.55 -0.37
CA ILE A 43 1.58 6.44 0.51
C ILE A 43 0.61 6.32 1.69
N ALA A 44 0.23 7.42 2.35
CA ALA A 44 -0.78 7.39 3.41
C ALA A 44 -2.14 6.87 2.91
N ALA A 45 -2.57 7.23 1.71
CA ALA A 45 -3.80 6.71 1.12
C ALA A 45 -3.73 5.19 0.88
N ILE A 46 -2.58 4.68 0.42
CA ILE A 46 -2.36 3.24 0.23
C ILE A 46 -2.33 2.50 1.56
N VAL A 47 -1.65 3.04 2.58
CA VAL A 47 -1.64 2.48 3.94
C VAL A 47 -3.07 2.37 4.47
N ALA A 48 -3.89 3.42 4.28
CA ALA A 48 -5.29 3.39 4.66
C ALA A 48 -6.11 2.35 3.87
N ALA A 49 -5.85 2.19 2.57
CA ALA A 49 -6.48 1.18 1.73
C ALA A 49 -6.09 -0.25 2.15
N GLY A 50 -4.81 -0.51 2.41
CA GLY A 50 -4.31 -1.78 2.94
C GLY A 50 -4.96 -2.15 4.27
N ALA A 51 -5.12 -1.16 5.16
CA ALA A 51 -5.78 -1.37 6.44
C ALA A 51 -7.25 -1.79 6.28
N LYS A 52 -7.99 -1.15 5.35
CA LYS A 52 -9.36 -1.55 4.98
C LYS A 52 -9.40 -2.94 4.35
N ALA A 53 -8.34 -3.35 3.67
CA ALA A 53 -8.16 -4.69 3.12
C ALA A 53 -7.71 -5.74 4.17
N ASN A 54 -7.75 -5.41 5.47
CA ASN A 54 -7.32 -6.25 6.58
C ASN A 54 -5.82 -6.65 6.52
N VAL A 55 -4.97 -5.80 5.95
CA VAL A 55 -3.51 -5.97 6.03
C VAL A 55 -3.05 -5.66 7.46
N PRO A 56 -2.25 -6.54 8.10
CA PRO A 56 -1.69 -6.27 9.42
C PRO A 56 -0.90 -4.96 9.46
N ARG A 57 -1.00 -4.20 10.56
CA ARG A 57 -0.35 -2.89 10.71
C ARG A 57 1.14 -2.92 10.39
N GLU A 58 1.81 -3.95 10.87
CA GLU A 58 3.24 -4.19 10.67
C GLU A 58 3.63 -4.51 9.21
N GLU A 59 2.67 -4.94 8.39
CA GLU A 59 2.84 -5.17 6.96
C GLU A 59 2.44 -3.96 6.10
N LEU A 60 1.74 -2.96 6.65
CA LEU A 60 1.21 -1.83 5.87
C LEU A 60 2.29 -1.01 5.18
N THR A 61 3.43 -0.81 5.82
CA THR A 61 4.56 -0.06 5.25
C THR A 61 5.15 -0.80 4.04
N GLY A 62 5.26 -2.14 4.14
CA GLY A 62 5.67 -2.99 3.02
C GLY A 62 4.64 -3.00 1.89
N PHE A 63 3.37 -3.17 2.24
CA PHE A 63 2.25 -3.11 1.29
C PHE A 63 2.23 -1.79 0.52
N ALA A 64 2.45 -0.66 1.21
CA ALA A 64 2.51 0.64 0.58
C ALA A 64 3.71 0.77 -0.36
N SER A 65 4.89 0.28 0.04
CA SER A 65 6.05 0.26 -0.84
C SER A 65 5.81 -0.58 -2.10
N ASP A 66 5.16 -1.74 -1.97
CA ASP A 66 4.93 -2.65 -3.09
C ASP A 66 3.87 -2.10 -4.05
N ALA A 67 2.80 -1.50 -3.51
CA ALA A 67 1.78 -0.84 -4.32
C ALA A 67 2.33 0.37 -5.10
N VAL A 68 3.25 1.15 -4.52
CA VAL A 68 3.93 2.23 -5.24
C VAL A 68 4.79 1.68 -6.37
N LYS A 69 5.60 0.65 -6.10
CA LYS A 69 6.43 0.00 -7.13
C LYS A 69 5.57 -0.60 -8.25
N MET A 70 4.43 -1.21 -7.91
CA MET A 70 3.48 -1.71 -8.89
C MET A 70 2.86 -0.57 -9.71
N GLY A 71 2.44 0.54 -9.09
CA GLY A 71 1.94 1.70 -9.82
C GLY A 71 2.92 2.20 -10.87
N VAL A 72 4.19 2.35 -10.50
CA VAL A 72 5.26 2.70 -11.46
C VAL A 72 5.41 1.63 -12.54
N ALA A 73 5.36 0.34 -12.20
CA ALA A 73 5.55 -0.76 -13.15
C ALA A 73 4.39 -0.92 -14.15
N PHE A 74 3.17 -0.58 -13.76
CA PHE A 74 1.96 -0.69 -14.59
C PHE A 74 1.54 0.64 -15.25
N ASP A 75 2.32 1.71 -15.07
CA ASP A 75 1.98 3.09 -15.47
C ASP A 75 0.60 3.52 -14.94
N GLN A 76 0.31 3.12 -13.70
CA GLN A 76 -0.94 3.35 -12.98
C GLN A 76 -0.67 4.13 -11.69
N THR A 77 -1.69 4.82 -11.17
CA THR A 77 -1.54 5.46 -9.87
C THR A 77 -1.41 4.39 -8.77
N ALA A 78 -0.70 4.73 -7.69
CA ALA A 78 -0.52 3.81 -6.58
C ALA A 78 -1.86 3.49 -5.86
N ALA A 79 -2.85 4.37 -5.96
CA ALA A 79 -4.21 4.13 -5.50
C ALA A 79 -4.93 3.07 -6.36
N GLU A 80 -4.90 3.21 -7.69
CA GLU A 80 -5.47 2.20 -8.62
C GLU A 80 -4.79 0.84 -8.45
N SER A 81 -3.47 0.84 -8.25
CA SER A 81 -2.69 -0.38 -7.99
C SER A 81 -3.07 -1.03 -6.66
N GLY A 82 -3.27 -0.24 -5.61
CA GLY A 82 -3.75 -0.73 -4.30
C GLY A 82 -5.14 -1.34 -4.38
N ASP A 83 -6.06 -0.71 -5.12
CA ASP A 83 -7.42 -1.22 -5.34
C ASP A 83 -7.42 -2.51 -6.18
N MET A 84 -6.52 -2.62 -7.17
CA MET A 84 -6.32 -3.83 -7.96
C MET A 84 -5.75 -4.97 -7.09
N MET A 85 -4.76 -4.70 -6.24
CA MET A 85 -4.21 -5.68 -5.29
C MET A 85 -5.26 -6.15 -4.27
N ALA A 86 -6.05 -5.24 -3.71
CA ALA A 86 -7.13 -5.58 -2.77
C ALA A 86 -8.22 -6.41 -3.45
N SER A 87 -8.57 -6.06 -4.70
CA SER A 87 -9.51 -6.82 -5.52
C SER A 87 -8.96 -8.21 -5.86
N TRP A 88 -7.68 -8.34 -6.22
CA TRP A 88 -7.06 -9.64 -6.46
C TRP A 88 -7.04 -10.52 -5.21
N ARG A 89 -6.70 -9.94 -4.06
CA ARG A 89 -6.69 -10.66 -2.77
C ARG A 89 -8.08 -11.16 -2.37
N SER A 90 -9.14 -10.39 -2.69
CA SER A 90 -10.53 -10.74 -2.43
C SER A 90 -11.11 -11.74 -3.44
N SER A 91 -10.94 -11.47 -4.75
CA SER A 91 -11.55 -12.23 -5.83
C SER A 91 -10.92 -13.60 -6.07
N PHE A 92 -9.64 -13.79 -5.75
CA PHE A 92 -8.97 -15.04 -6.08
C PHE A 92 -8.96 -16.09 -4.96
N GLN A 93 -9.26 -15.75 -3.70
CA GLN A 93 -9.00 -16.64 -2.53
C GLN A 93 -7.63 -17.34 -2.58
N MET A 94 -6.65 -16.71 -3.25
CA MET A 94 -5.37 -17.30 -3.61
C MET A 94 -4.35 -17.03 -2.50
N THR A 95 -3.56 -18.05 -2.18
CA THR A 95 -2.45 -17.90 -1.22
C THR A 95 -1.31 -17.11 -1.86
N GLN A 96 -0.48 -16.45 -1.03
CA GLN A 96 0.65 -15.61 -1.48
C GLN A 96 1.54 -16.24 -2.59
N PRO A 97 1.80 -17.57 -2.61
CA PRO A 97 2.56 -18.22 -3.69
C PRO A 97 1.89 -18.17 -5.07
N GLN A 98 0.56 -18.14 -5.11
CA GLN A 98 -0.21 -18.13 -6.35
C GLN A 98 -0.24 -16.74 -7.00
N VAL A 99 -0.20 -15.68 -6.18
CA VAL A 99 -0.01 -14.31 -6.66
C VAL A 99 1.39 -14.14 -7.26
N ALA A 100 2.43 -14.69 -6.61
CA ALA A 100 3.79 -14.67 -7.14
C ALA A 100 3.93 -15.37 -8.51
N ALA A 101 3.29 -16.54 -8.67
CA ALA A 101 3.29 -17.27 -9.94
C ALA A 101 2.54 -16.52 -11.07
N LEU A 102 1.54 -15.71 -10.74
CA LEU A 102 0.83 -14.88 -11.71
C LEU A 102 1.69 -13.67 -12.13
N SER A 103 2.35 -13.01 -11.18
CA SER A 103 3.30 -11.92 -11.44
C SER A 103 4.46 -12.37 -12.32
N GLU A 104 4.96 -13.58 -12.14
CA GLU A 104 6.02 -14.15 -12.98
C GLU A 104 5.54 -14.39 -14.43
N LYS A 105 4.27 -14.74 -14.65
CA LYS A 105 3.71 -14.86 -16.02
C LYS A 105 3.45 -13.52 -16.70
N ILE A 106 3.12 -12.49 -15.94
CA ILE A 106 2.97 -11.12 -16.47
C ILE A 106 4.32 -10.60 -17.02
N ASN A 107 5.43 -10.96 -16.37
CA ASN A 107 6.78 -10.61 -16.84
C ASN A 107 7.19 -11.29 -18.18
N VAL A 108 6.56 -12.42 -18.55
CA VAL A 108 6.93 -13.19 -19.76
C VAL A 108 6.14 -12.75 -21.01
N LEU A 109 5.01 -12.06 -20.86
CA LEU A 109 4.17 -11.62 -21.99
C LEU A 109 4.47 -10.19 -22.47
N GLY A 110 5.36 -9.47 -21.79
CA GLY A 110 5.81 -8.12 -22.15
C GLY A 110 7.25 -8.05 -22.70
N GLY A 111 7.87 -9.20 -22.97
CA GLY A 111 9.22 -9.32 -23.55
C GLY A 111 9.20 -9.82 -24.99
#